data_AF-A0A1B6C6P8-F1
#
_entry.id   AF-A0A1B6C6P8-F1
#
_cell.length_a   1.000
_cell.length_b   1.000
_cell.length_c   1.000
_cell.angle_alpha   90.00
_cell.angle_beta   90.00
_cell.angle_gamma   90.00
#
_symmetry.space_group_name_H-M   'P 1'
#
loop_
_entity.id
_entity.type
_entity.pdbx_description
1 polymer ?
#
loop_
_entity_poly.entity_id
_entity_poly.type
_entity_poly.pdbx_seq_one_letter_code
_entity_poly.pdbx_strand_id
1 'polypeptide(L)'
;AIRKRLMADRRIGCFLSGGLDSSLVSALLVKLSKEQNIPYKIQSFAIGMGESPDILAARRVAQHIGSEHHEVSFSEQEVSEVLETVIITLETADITTIRASIGMYLISRYVKNNTDTTVLFSGEGADELAQGYIYFRDSPNANSGHEESIRLLTDIHKYDGLRADRTTAAHGLELRVPFLDLQFTNYFLKLPAEIRQPQNGVEKHLIRSAFSDTGLLPDNILWRHKEAFSDGVASIKKSLFQVIQELVENKVSDAELASAPTKYPHCTPKNKEAYYYREVFEKHYKGQSEWLVPYFWMPKWIEVSDPSARFIKHYAADSEEGK
;
A
#
# COMPACT_ATOMS: atom_id res chain seq x y z
N ALA A 1 18.39 5.97 6.79
CA ALA A 1 17.35 6.14 5.76
C ALA A 1 16.64 7.51 5.76
N ILE A 2 15.91 7.91 6.82
CA ILE A 2 15.06 9.11 6.83
C ILE A 2 15.85 10.42 6.86
N ARG A 3 16.85 10.57 7.76
CA ARG A 3 17.61 11.83 7.92
C ARG A 3 18.18 12.37 6.60
N LYS A 4 18.82 11.51 5.78
CA LYS A 4 19.37 11.93 4.48
C LYS A 4 18.32 12.29 3.43
N ARG A 5 17.07 11.85 3.64
CA ARG A 5 15.90 12.20 2.82
C ARG A 5 15.19 13.46 3.33
N LEU A 6 15.74 14.19 4.31
CA LEU A 6 15.23 15.53 4.66
C LEU A 6 15.75 16.62 3.72
N MET A 7 16.62 16.28 2.77
CA MET A 7 17.19 17.21 1.79
C MET A 7 16.11 17.72 0.81
N ALA A 8 15.48 18.85 1.11
CA ALA A 8 14.49 19.49 0.25
C ALA A 8 14.37 20.99 0.56
N ASP A 9 14.25 21.81 -0.48
CA ASP A 9 13.88 23.23 -0.36
C ASP A 9 12.35 23.44 -0.39
N ARG A 10 11.59 22.36 -0.57
CA ARG A 10 10.12 22.35 -0.61
C ARG A 10 9.56 21.72 0.67
N ARG A 11 8.30 22.04 0.98
CA ARG A 11 7.64 21.53 2.18
C ARG A 11 7.53 20.01 2.16
N ILE A 12 7.94 19.40 3.27
CA ILE A 12 7.90 17.96 3.52
C ILE A 12 6.64 17.59 4.31
N GLY A 13 5.96 16.53 3.87
CA GLY A 13 4.88 15.86 4.57
C GLY A 13 5.01 14.33 4.53
N CYS A 14 3.98 13.63 4.98
CA CYS A 14 3.94 12.17 4.93
C CYS A 14 2.53 11.62 4.75
N PHE A 15 2.44 10.46 4.11
CA PHE A 15 1.24 9.62 4.19
C PHE A 15 1.24 8.86 5.52
N LEU A 16 0.09 8.85 6.19
CA LEU A 16 -0.11 8.22 7.49
C LEU A 16 -1.40 7.41 7.46
N SER A 17 -1.29 6.09 7.31
CA SER A 17 -2.43 5.16 7.33
C SER A 17 -2.79 4.67 8.74
N GLY A 18 -1.91 4.90 9.72
CA GLY A 18 -2.02 4.30 11.04
C GLY A 18 -1.48 2.87 11.13
N GLY A 19 -1.20 2.21 9.99
CA GLY A 19 -0.42 0.98 9.96
C GLY A 19 1.05 1.20 10.36
N LEU A 20 1.69 0.14 10.85
CA LEU A 20 3.06 0.17 11.43
C LEU A 20 4.06 1.00 10.62
N ASP A 21 4.14 0.74 9.31
CA ASP A 21 5.22 1.26 8.47
C ASP A 21 5.13 2.77 8.29
N SER A 22 3.93 3.24 7.93
CA SER A 22 3.65 4.67 7.79
C SER A 22 3.79 5.39 9.13
N SER A 23 3.33 4.78 10.23
CA SER A 23 3.45 5.33 11.58
C SER A 23 4.92 5.48 12.01
N LEU A 24 5.77 4.48 11.77
CA LEU A 24 7.21 4.56 12.08
C LEU A 24 7.89 5.65 11.25
N VAL A 25 7.58 5.73 9.95
CA VAL A 25 8.14 6.76 9.07
C VAL A 25 7.69 8.15 9.51
N SER A 26 6.41 8.37 9.79
CA SER A 26 5.87 9.65 10.25
C SER A 26 6.44 10.06 11.61
N ALA A 27 6.52 9.15 12.57
CA ALA A 27 7.06 9.44 13.90
C ALA A 27 8.55 9.82 13.84
N LEU A 28 9.36 9.07 13.10
CA LEU A 28 10.76 9.40 12.88
C LEU A 28 10.93 10.69 12.09
N LEU A 29 10.10 10.93 11.08
CA LEU A 29 10.11 12.17 10.30
C LEU A 29 9.84 13.37 11.21
N VAL A 30 8.80 13.33 12.04
CA VAL A 30 8.49 14.41 12.99
C VAL A 30 9.62 14.64 13.99
N LYS A 31 10.16 13.56 14.58
CA LYS A 31 11.29 13.63 15.51
C LYS A 31 12.50 14.31 14.86
N LEU A 32 12.91 13.82 13.69
CA LEU A 32 14.08 14.34 12.98
C LEU A 32 13.87 15.76 12.46
N SER A 33 12.64 16.13 12.09
CA SER A 33 12.31 17.49 11.66
C SER A 33 12.50 18.50 12.79
N LYS A 34 12.14 18.13 14.02
CA LYS A 34 12.42 18.93 15.23
C LYS A 34 13.94 19.04 15.47
N GLU A 35 14.67 17.93 15.38
CA GLU A 35 16.14 17.93 15.52
C GLU A 35 16.86 18.80 14.47
N GLN A 36 16.30 18.94 13.27
CA GLN A 36 16.85 19.76 12.18
C GLN A 36 16.28 21.18 12.15
N ASN A 37 15.45 21.58 13.11
CA ASN A 37 14.81 22.89 13.18
C ASN A 37 14.06 23.28 11.89
N ILE A 38 13.35 22.32 11.27
CA ILE A 38 12.48 22.62 10.12
C ILE A 38 11.38 23.60 10.59
N PRO A 39 11.16 24.74 9.92
CA PRO A 39 10.39 25.87 10.45
C PRO A 39 8.86 25.69 10.40
N TYR A 40 8.38 24.49 10.07
CA TYR A 40 6.97 24.17 9.95
C TYR A 40 6.66 22.80 10.56
N LYS A 41 5.40 22.58 10.92
CA LYS A 41 4.92 21.26 11.31
C LYS A 41 4.83 20.36 10.07
N ILE A 42 5.22 19.11 10.26
CA ILE A 42 5.03 18.07 9.25
C ILE A 42 3.53 17.85 9.08
N GLN A 43 3.07 18.03 7.84
CA GLN A 43 1.73 17.65 7.44
C GLN A 43 1.66 16.14 7.24
N SER A 44 0.61 15.53 7.77
CA SER A 44 0.34 14.10 7.66
C SER A 44 -1.02 13.89 7.04
N PHE A 45 -1.11 12.98 6.07
CA PHE A 45 -2.32 12.78 5.27
C PHE A 45 -2.79 11.34 5.39
N ALA A 46 -4.04 11.14 5.81
CA ALA A 46 -4.74 9.87 5.80
C ALA A 46 -5.93 9.94 4.83
N ILE A 47 -6.31 8.82 4.22
CA ILE A 47 -7.49 8.75 3.36
C ILE A 47 -8.32 7.50 3.68
N GLY A 48 -9.65 7.66 3.65
CA GLY A 48 -10.58 6.55 3.87
C GLY A 48 -12.03 6.91 3.59
N MET A 49 -12.90 5.91 3.48
CA MET A 49 -14.34 6.10 3.34
C MET A 49 -14.99 6.22 4.72
N GLY A 50 -15.29 7.46 5.13
CA GLY A 50 -15.86 7.75 6.45
C GLY A 50 -14.89 7.42 7.60
N GLU A 51 -15.41 6.98 8.75
CA GLU A 51 -14.62 6.55 9.91
C GLU A 51 -14.06 5.13 9.73
N SER A 52 -13.23 4.95 8.70
CA SER A 52 -12.54 3.69 8.43
C SER A 52 -11.48 3.37 9.51
N PRO A 53 -11.10 2.09 9.69
CA PRO A 53 -10.08 1.69 10.66
C PRO A 53 -8.74 2.44 10.51
N ASP A 54 -8.32 2.70 9.26
CA ASP A 54 -7.09 3.45 8.97
C ASP A 54 -7.20 4.91 9.41
N ILE A 55 -8.33 5.58 9.16
CA ILE A 55 -8.55 6.96 9.63
C ILE A 55 -8.47 7.05 11.16
N LEU A 56 -9.12 6.12 11.87
CA LEU A 56 -9.07 6.08 13.33
C LEU A 56 -7.65 5.84 13.87
N ALA A 57 -6.89 4.96 13.23
CA ALA A 57 -5.51 4.66 13.61
C ALA A 57 -4.57 5.83 13.31
N ALA A 58 -4.67 6.41 12.12
CA ALA A 58 -3.89 7.56 11.68
C ALA A 58 -4.11 8.75 12.62
N ARG A 59 -5.35 9.03 13.01
CA ARG A 59 -5.71 10.08 13.96
C ARG A 59 -4.99 9.93 15.30
N ARG A 60 -4.96 8.71 15.86
CA ARG A 60 -4.26 8.41 17.12
C ARG A 60 -2.76 8.64 16.99
N VAL A 61 -2.17 8.19 15.88
CA VAL A 61 -0.72 8.38 15.63
C VAL A 61 -0.39 9.85 15.45
N ALA A 62 -1.19 10.59 14.70
CA ALA A 62 -1.00 12.01 14.47
C ALA A 62 -1.07 12.82 15.77
N GLN A 63 -2.03 12.50 16.65
CA GLN A 63 -2.13 13.08 17.99
C GLN A 63 -0.89 12.77 18.84
N HIS A 64 -0.39 11.54 18.81
CA HIS A 64 0.81 11.12 19.55
C HIS A 64 2.07 11.86 19.10
N ILE A 65 2.30 11.95 17.78
CA ILE A 65 3.53 12.55 17.23
C ILE A 65 3.44 14.09 17.15
N GLY A 66 2.24 14.65 17.15
CA GLY A 66 1.98 16.08 17.06
C GLY A 66 2.16 16.66 15.64
N SER A 67 1.75 15.92 14.61
CA SER A 67 1.72 16.38 13.22
C SER A 67 0.53 17.30 12.92
N GLU A 68 0.60 18.08 11.84
CA GLU A 68 -0.56 18.76 11.27
C GLU A 68 -1.34 17.74 10.43
N HIS A 69 -2.45 17.23 10.96
CA HIS A 69 -3.14 16.07 10.39
C HIS A 69 -4.29 16.46 9.47
N HIS A 70 -4.34 15.83 8.30
CA HIS A 70 -5.40 15.95 7.32
C HIS A 70 -6.03 14.57 7.11
N GLU A 71 -7.31 14.46 7.41
CA GLU A 71 -8.12 13.28 7.14
C GLU A 71 -8.95 13.56 5.89
N VAL A 72 -8.66 12.82 4.83
CA VAL A 72 -9.32 12.96 3.53
C VAL A 72 -10.37 11.87 3.40
N SER A 73 -11.61 12.26 3.10
CA SER A 73 -12.66 11.30 2.76
C SER A 73 -12.84 11.21 1.25
N PHE A 74 -13.28 10.05 0.77
CA PHE A 74 -13.71 9.88 -0.61
C PHE A 74 -14.98 9.04 -0.71
N SER A 75 -15.71 9.24 -1.80
CA SER A 75 -17.01 8.62 -2.08
C SER A 75 -16.93 7.55 -3.17
N GLU A 76 -17.97 6.69 -3.26
CA GLU A 76 -18.12 5.73 -4.36
C GLU A 76 -18.19 6.42 -5.74
N GLN A 77 -18.77 7.62 -5.77
CA GLN A 77 -18.84 8.45 -6.96
C GLN A 77 -17.44 8.86 -7.43
N GLU A 78 -16.57 9.30 -6.51
CA GLU A 78 -15.18 9.63 -6.84
C GLU A 78 -14.40 8.40 -7.31
N VAL A 79 -14.65 7.21 -6.73
CA VAL A 79 -14.07 5.95 -7.23
C VAL A 79 -14.45 5.74 -8.69
N SER A 80 -15.73 5.86 -9.02
CA SER A 80 -16.21 5.73 -10.41
C SER A 80 -15.60 6.76 -11.35
N GLU A 81 -15.39 7.99 -10.89
CA GLU A 81 -14.83 9.08 -11.69
C GLU A 81 -13.34 8.88 -11.99
N VAL A 82 -12.58 8.34 -11.05
CA VAL A 82 -11.12 8.20 -11.20
C VAL A 82 -10.67 6.84 -11.72
N LEU A 83 -11.50 5.80 -11.68
CA LEU A 83 -11.07 4.42 -11.99
C LEU A 83 -10.35 4.28 -13.33
N GLU A 84 -10.95 4.77 -14.42
CA GLU A 84 -10.32 4.74 -15.76
C GLU A 84 -9.03 5.58 -15.78
N THR A 85 -9.05 6.77 -15.17
CA THR A 85 -7.87 7.65 -15.07
C THR A 85 -6.71 7.00 -14.32
N VAL A 86 -7.02 6.26 -13.24
CA VAL A 86 -6.02 5.54 -12.45
C VAL A 86 -5.38 4.41 -13.25
N ILE A 87 -6.17 3.62 -13.99
CA ILE A 87 -5.65 2.56 -14.86
C ILE A 87 -4.70 3.14 -15.92
N ILE A 88 -5.10 4.26 -16.53
CA ILE A 88 -4.26 4.98 -17.49
C ILE A 88 -2.97 5.46 -16.81
N THR A 89 -3.08 6.15 -15.67
CA THR A 89 -1.93 6.70 -14.93
C THR A 89 -0.90 5.65 -14.54
N LEU A 90 -1.37 4.45 -14.19
CA LEU A 90 -0.50 3.35 -13.75
C LEU A 90 0.13 2.56 -14.89
N GLU A 91 -0.49 2.57 -16.08
CA GLU A 91 -0.05 1.79 -17.23
C GLU A 91 -0.01 0.28 -16.92
N THR A 92 -0.99 -0.22 -16.15
CA THR A 92 -1.10 -1.64 -15.76
C THR A 92 -2.55 -2.10 -15.69
N ALA A 93 -2.76 -3.42 -15.77
CA ALA A 93 -4.05 -4.08 -15.56
C ALA A 93 -4.07 -4.94 -14.27
N ASP A 94 -3.04 -4.82 -13.41
CA ASP A 94 -2.94 -5.58 -12.17
C ASP A 94 -4.00 -5.15 -11.13
N ILE A 95 -4.75 -6.13 -10.62
CA ILE A 95 -5.92 -5.92 -9.76
C ILE A 95 -5.53 -5.24 -8.44
N THR A 96 -4.54 -5.80 -7.74
CA THR A 96 -4.10 -5.28 -6.44
C THR A 96 -3.57 -3.86 -6.57
N THR A 97 -2.75 -3.64 -7.60
CA THR A 97 -2.15 -2.35 -7.89
C THR A 97 -3.23 -1.30 -8.15
N ILE A 98 -4.22 -1.58 -9.01
CA ILE A 98 -5.29 -0.63 -9.32
C ILE A 98 -6.15 -0.32 -8.09
N ARG A 99 -6.62 -1.35 -7.36
CA ARG A 99 -7.44 -1.17 -6.15
C ARG A 99 -6.75 -0.26 -5.13
N ALA A 100 -5.48 -0.53 -4.82
CA ALA A 100 -4.72 0.26 -3.86
C ALA A 100 -4.37 1.68 -4.35
N SER A 101 -4.30 1.88 -5.67
CA SER A 101 -3.94 3.17 -6.27
C SER A 101 -5.03 4.23 -6.18
N ILE A 102 -6.30 3.84 -6.08
CA ILE A 102 -7.42 4.79 -6.08
C ILE A 102 -7.31 5.75 -4.89
N GLY A 103 -7.14 5.21 -3.68
CA GLY A 103 -6.95 6.03 -2.48
C GLY A 103 -5.68 6.90 -2.59
N MET A 104 -4.57 6.33 -3.07
CA MET A 104 -3.31 7.07 -3.20
C MET A 104 -3.35 8.19 -4.25
N TYR A 105 -4.08 8.00 -5.33
CA TYR A 105 -4.34 9.02 -6.34
C TYR A 105 -5.19 10.16 -5.77
N LEU A 106 -6.31 9.82 -5.10
CA LEU A 106 -7.23 10.80 -4.51
C LEU A 106 -6.57 11.63 -3.40
N ILE A 107 -5.78 11.01 -2.52
CA ILE A 107 -5.07 11.74 -1.46
C ILE A 107 -3.96 12.62 -2.05
N SER A 108 -3.27 12.17 -3.11
CA SER A 108 -2.27 12.98 -3.81
C SER A 108 -2.92 14.20 -4.48
N ARG A 109 -4.09 14.03 -5.10
CA ARG A 109 -4.92 15.12 -5.62
C ARG A 109 -5.28 16.13 -4.52
N TYR A 110 -5.67 15.64 -3.34
CA TYR A 110 -5.97 16.49 -2.19
C TYR A 110 -4.74 17.30 -1.75
N VAL A 111 -3.58 16.66 -1.55
CA VAL A 111 -2.34 17.33 -1.13
C VAL A 111 -1.99 18.47 -2.08
N LYS A 112 -2.02 18.20 -3.39
CA LYS A 112 -1.70 19.17 -4.44
C LYS A 112 -2.65 20.37 -4.44
N ASN A 113 -3.94 20.15 -4.20
CA ASN A 113 -4.95 21.20 -4.32
C ASN A 113 -5.14 22.01 -3.04
N ASN A 114 -4.79 21.46 -1.87
CA ASN A 114 -5.17 22.03 -0.58
C ASN A 114 -3.98 22.41 0.31
N THR A 115 -2.74 22.07 -0.08
CA THR A 115 -1.54 22.35 0.72
C THR A 115 -0.36 22.81 -0.14
N ASP A 116 0.71 23.24 0.50
CA ASP A 116 2.01 23.55 -0.10
C ASP A 116 3.03 22.40 0.03
N THR A 117 2.62 21.25 0.58
CA THR A 117 3.45 20.04 0.64
C THR A 117 3.75 19.53 -0.76
N THR A 118 5.03 19.26 -1.04
CA THR A 118 5.50 18.75 -2.35
C THR A 118 6.25 17.44 -2.20
N VAL A 119 7.00 17.27 -1.11
CA VAL A 119 7.79 16.07 -0.82
C VAL A 119 7.04 15.24 0.21
N LEU A 120 6.67 14.01 -0.14
CA LEU A 120 5.92 13.11 0.71
C LEU A 120 6.74 11.89 1.09
N PHE A 121 6.71 11.54 2.37
CA PHE A 121 7.26 10.28 2.87
C PHE A 121 6.19 9.20 2.94
N SER A 122 6.54 7.98 2.58
CA SER A 122 5.67 6.80 2.70
C SER A 122 6.41 5.57 3.24
N GLY A 123 5.64 4.60 3.73
CA GLY A 123 6.10 3.33 4.30
C GLY A 123 6.37 2.22 3.28
N GLU A 124 6.25 2.48 1.97
CA GLU A 124 6.40 1.43 0.94
C GLU A 124 7.77 0.76 0.98
N GLY A 125 7.78 -0.54 0.65
CA GLY A 125 8.95 -1.40 0.71
C GLY A 125 9.13 -2.12 2.05
N ALA A 126 8.37 -1.75 3.08
CA ALA A 126 8.49 -2.38 4.40
C ALA A 126 7.99 -3.83 4.39
N ASP A 127 6.88 -4.12 3.71
CA ASP A 127 6.28 -5.45 3.65
C ASP A 127 7.17 -6.44 2.89
N GLU A 128 7.73 -6.00 1.77
CA GLU A 128 8.64 -6.79 0.92
C GLU A 128 9.95 -7.08 1.66
N LEU A 129 10.51 -6.07 2.33
CA LEU A 129 11.79 -6.19 3.05
C LEU A 129 11.67 -7.03 4.32
N ALA A 130 10.60 -6.84 5.08
CA ALA A 130 10.45 -7.38 6.44
C ALA A 130 9.35 -8.42 6.59
N GLN A 131 9.00 -9.09 5.48
CA GLN A 131 8.11 -10.26 5.47
C GLN A 131 6.74 -9.92 6.08
N GLY A 132 6.19 -8.80 5.64
CA GLY A 132 5.03 -8.15 6.24
C GLY A 132 3.68 -8.59 5.73
N TYR A 133 3.62 -9.15 4.52
CA TYR A 133 2.38 -9.72 4.00
C TYR A 133 1.99 -10.95 4.81
N ILE A 134 0.68 -11.14 5.04
CA ILE A 134 0.15 -12.20 5.90
C ILE A 134 0.58 -13.60 5.44
N TYR A 135 0.74 -13.82 4.13
CA TYR A 135 1.18 -15.12 3.60
C TYR A 135 2.61 -15.50 4.00
N PHE A 136 3.44 -14.58 4.52
CA PHE A 136 4.75 -14.94 5.08
C PHE A 136 4.65 -15.83 6.32
N ARG A 137 3.49 -15.88 6.99
CA ARG A 137 3.21 -16.84 8.07
C ARG A 137 3.24 -18.29 7.57
N ASP A 138 2.93 -18.50 6.28
CA ASP A 138 2.91 -19.81 5.62
C ASP A 138 4.24 -20.15 4.93
N SER A 139 5.30 -19.36 5.17
CA SER A 139 6.60 -19.62 4.59
C SER A 139 7.18 -20.94 5.10
N PRO A 140 7.60 -21.88 4.22
CA PRO A 140 8.07 -23.20 4.64
C PRO A 140 9.30 -23.17 5.56
N ASN A 141 10.17 -22.17 5.39
CA ASN A 141 11.38 -21.96 6.18
C ASN A 141 11.95 -20.56 5.95
N ALA A 142 12.92 -20.16 6.78
CA ALA A 142 13.56 -18.85 6.73
C ALA A 142 14.21 -18.51 5.39
N ASN A 143 14.80 -19.49 4.70
CA ASN A 143 15.42 -19.28 3.39
C ASN A 143 14.38 -18.99 2.32
N SER A 144 13.27 -19.74 2.29
CA SER A 144 12.15 -19.47 1.38
C SER A 144 11.53 -18.09 1.62
N GLY A 145 11.41 -17.67 2.88
CA GLY A 145 10.99 -16.31 3.23
C GLY A 145 11.97 -15.24 2.74
N HIS A 146 13.28 -15.49 2.86
CA HIS A 146 14.30 -14.57 2.35
C HIS A 146 14.28 -14.46 0.82
N GLU A 147 14.25 -15.59 0.10
CA GLU A 147 14.16 -15.60 -1.36
C GLU A 147 12.91 -14.87 -1.86
N GLU A 148 11.80 -15.00 -1.14
CA GLU A 148 10.58 -14.27 -1.46
C GLU A 148 10.73 -12.76 -1.25
N SER A 149 11.33 -12.31 -0.14
CA SER A 149 11.69 -10.89 0.02
C SER A 149 12.56 -10.37 -1.13
N ILE A 150 13.56 -11.15 -1.57
CA ILE A 150 14.40 -10.76 -2.72
C ILE A 150 13.58 -10.64 -4.00
N ARG A 151 12.68 -11.61 -4.28
CA ARG A 151 11.80 -11.56 -5.44
C ARG A 151 10.90 -10.32 -5.40
N LEU A 152 10.21 -10.07 -4.29
CA LEU A 152 9.34 -8.92 -4.13
C LEU A 152 10.08 -7.59 -4.29
N LEU A 153 11.26 -7.45 -3.68
CA LEU A 153 12.09 -6.25 -3.83
C LEU A 153 12.59 -6.06 -5.26
N THR A 154 12.91 -7.15 -5.97
CA THR A 154 13.30 -7.10 -7.39
C THR A 154 12.13 -6.63 -8.25
N ASP A 155 10.92 -7.11 -7.93
CA ASP A 155 9.69 -6.84 -8.68
C ASP A 155 8.95 -5.57 -8.24
N ILE A 156 9.40 -4.87 -7.20
CA ILE A 156 8.66 -3.75 -6.60
C ILE A 156 8.34 -2.65 -7.60
N HIS A 157 9.20 -2.45 -8.60
CA HIS A 157 9.03 -1.48 -9.68
C HIS A 157 7.85 -1.79 -10.62
N LYS A 158 7.28 -3.00 -10.55
CA LYS A 158 6.11 -3.44 -11.32
C LYS A 158 4.79 -3.26 -10.55
N TYR A 159 4.86 -3.10 -9.22
CA TYR A 159 3.71 -3.16 -8.31
C TYR A 159 3.66 -1.94 -7.38
N ASP A 160 3.98 -2.11 -6.09
CA ASP A 160 3.89 -1.06 -5.07
C ASP A 160 4.75 0.16 -5.40
N GLY A 161 5.95 -0.04 -5.96
CA GLY A 161 6.79 1.04 -6.45
C GLY A 161 6.16 1.80 -7.63
N LEU A 162 5.52 1.08 -8.55
CA LEU A 162 4.80 1.67 -9.69
C LEU A 162 3.61 2.49 -9.22
N ARG A 163 2.74 1.92 -8.37
CA ARG A 163 1.60 2.64 -7.79
C ARG A 163 2.06 3.89 -7.07
N ALA A 164 3.03 3.74 -6.19
CA ALA A 164 3.43 4.82 -5.30
C ALA A 164 4.04 6.00 -6.06
N ASP A 165 4.87 5.71 -7.06
CA ASP A 165 5.43 6.72 -7.96
C ASP A 165 4.35 7.37 -8.85
N ARG A 166 3.61 6.57 -9.63
CA ARG A 166 2.71 7.10 -10.66
C ARG A 166 1.55 7.92 -10.08
N THR A 167 0.96 7.46 -8.97
CA THR A 167 -0.17 8.17 -8.35
C THR A 167 0.22 9.49 -7.69
N THR A 168 1.45 9.60 -7.18
CA THR A 168 1.96 10.86 -6.61
C THR A 168 2.46 11.81 -7.70
N ALA A 169 3.19 11.26 -8.68
CA ALA A 169 3.69 12.02 -9.84
C ALA A 169 2.56 12.60 -10.69
N ALA A 170 1.41 11.93 -10.79
CA ALA A 170 0.20 12.43 -11.46
C ALA A 170 -0.29 13.78 -10.91
N HIS A 171 0.08 14.12 -9.68
CA HIS A 171 -0.26 15.38 -9.04
C HIS A 171 0.96 16.27 -8.74
N GLY A 172 2.09 16.00 -9.38
CA GLY A 172 3.31 16.80 -9.24
C GLY A 172 3.91 16.76 -7.84
N LEU A 173 3.76 15.63 -7.15
CA LEU A 173 4.33 15.37 -5.83
C LEU A 173 5.51 14.42 -5.95
N GLU A 174 6.52 14.59 -5.10
CA GLU A 174 7.69 13.73 -5.03
C GLU A 174 7.55 12.76 -3.86
N LEU A 175 7.64 11.46 -4.13
CA LEU A 175 7.59 10.43 -3.08
C LEU A 175 9.00 10.03 -2.60
N ARG A 176 9.14 9.84 -1.29
CA ARG A 176 10.34 9.30 -0.63
C ARG A 176 9.97 8.07 0.19
N VAL A 177 10.70 6.98 -0.04
CA VAL A 177 10.45 5.65 0.53
C VAL A 177 11.66 5.17 1.34
N PRO A 178 11.71 5.45 2.66
CA PRO A 178 12.90 5.18 3.47
C PRO A 178 13.21 3.69 3.68
N PHE A 179 12.21 2.81 3.61
CA PHE A 179 12.43 1.36 3.74
C PHE A 179 13.22 0.77 2.57
N LEU A 180 13.16 1.40 1.39
CA LEU A 180 13.95 1.05 0.20
C LEU A 180 15.30 1.76 0.15
N ASP A 181 15.79 2.25 1.29
CA ASP A 181 17.12 2.83 1.36
C ASP A 181 18.21 1.78 1.20
N LEU A 182 19.05 1.90 0.17
CA LEU A 182 20.10 0.91 -0.15
C LEU A 182 20.91 0.43 1.06
N GLN A 183 21.33 1.35 1.94
CA GLN A 183 22.09 0.97 3.14
C GLN A 183 21.24 0.21 4.16
N PHE A 184 19.99 0.62 4.38
CA PHE A 184 19.06 -0.03 5.29
C PHE A 184 18.64 -1.40 4.76
N THR A 185 18.22 -1.48 3.50
CA THR A 185 17.83 -2.72 2.83
C THR A 185 18.99 -3.72 2.82
N ASN A 186 20.21 -3.30 2.45
CA ASN A 186 21.38 -4.17 2.47
C ASN A 186 21.75 -4.66 3.87
N TYR A 187 21.60 -3.81 4.90
CA TYR A 187 21.83 -4.22 6.28
C TYR A 187 20.78 -5.24 6.73
N PHE A 188 19.50 -4.93 6.52
CA PHE A 188 18.40 -5.77 6.95
C PHE A 188 18.45 -7.15 6.29
N LEU A 189 18.69 -7.23 4.98
CA LEU A 189 18.78 -8.51 4.26
C LEU A 189 19.98 -9.38 4.66
N LYS A 190 21.02 -8.79 5.27
CA LYS A 190 22.17 -9.54 5.81
C LYS A 190 21.96 -10.09 7.21
N LEU A 191 20.88 -9.70 7.89
CA LEU A 191 20.51 -10.29 9.17
C LEU A 191 20.12 -11.77 8.98
N PRO A 192 20.38 -12.64 9.97
CA PRO A 192 19.96 -14.05 9.94
C PRO A 192 18.50 -14.16 9.51
N ALA A 193 18.22 -15.08 8.58
CA ALA A 193 16.90 -15.17 7.97
C ALA A 193 15.81 -15.52 9.01
N GLU A 194 16.20 -16.30 10.02
CA GLU A 194 15.34 -16.78 11.10
C GLU A 194 14.78 -15.62 11.94
N ILE A 195 15.58 -14.60 12.22
CA ILE A 195 15.12 -13.45 13.02
C ILE A 195 14.25 -12.49 12.20
N ARG A 196 14.25 -12.61 10.87
CA ARG A 196 13.42 -11.80 9.97
C ARG A 196 12.02 -12.38 9.75
N GLN A 197 11.80 -13.65 10.09
CA GLN A 197 10.50 -14.27 9.98
C GLN A 197 9.48 -13.65 10.95
N PRO A 198 8.17 -13.71 10.62
CA PRO A 198 7.13 -13.47 11.61
C PRO A 198 7.35 -14.34 12.86
N GLN A 199 7.17 -13.77 14.04
CA GLN A 199 7.32 -14.47 15.32
C GLN A 199 6.00 -14.43 16.08
N ASN A 200 5.59 -15.56 16.65
CA ASN A 200 4.34 -15.69 17.41
C ASN A 200 3.10 -15.17 16.66
N GLY A 201 3.05 -15.42 15.34
CA GLY A 201 1.96 -14.93 14.49
C GLY A 201 2.00 -13.43 14.20
N VAL A 202 3.02 -12.69 14.64
CA VAL A 202 3.17 -11.25 14.38
C VAL A 202 4.19 -11.03 13.27
N GLU A 203 3.74 -10.44 12.16
CA GLU A 203 4.58 -10.01 11.05
C GLU A 203 5.49 -8.83 11.44
N LYS A 204 6.64 -8.70 10.78
CA LYS A 204 7.63 -7.63 11.02
C LYS A 204 8.08 -7.54 12.48
N HIS A 205 8.04 -8.66 13.22
CA HIS A 205 8.34 -8.69 14.65
C HIS A 205 9.67 -7.99 14.98
N LEU A 206 10.74 -8.26 14.21
CA LEU A 206 12.04 -7.62 14.40
C LEU A 206 12.00 -6.09 14.33
N ILE A 207 11.24 -5.53 13.38
CA ILE A 207 11.08 -4.07 13.28
C ILE A 207 10.31 -3.55 14.49
N ARG A 208 9.21 -4.22 14.87
CA ARG A 208 8.39 -3.83 16.02
C ARG A 208 9.22 -3.82 17.31
N SER A 209 9.97 -4.91 17.56
CA SER A 209 10.86 -5.03 18.71
C SER A 209 11.95 -3.95 18.74
N ALA A 210 12.50 -3.55 17.59
CA ALA A 210 13.52 -2.51 17.53
C ALA A 210 13.03 -1.12 17.97
N PHE A 211 11.71 -0.91 17.97
CA PHE A 211 11.06 0.33 18.44
C PHE A 211 10.25 0.15 19.73
N SER A 212 10.21 -1.06 20.30
CA SER A 212 9.62 -1.32 21.62
C SER A 212 10.31 -0.48 22.68
N ASP A 213 9.55 0.03 23.65
CA ASP A 213 10.07 0.78 24.80
C ASP A 213 10.79 2.09 24.46
N THR A 214 10.77 2.52 23.18
CA THR A 214 11.37 3.80 22.75
C THR A 214 10.45 5.00 22.95
N GLY A 215 9.15 4.76 23.19
CA GLY A 215 8.11 5.80 23.22
C GLY A 215 7.82 6.45 21.86
N LEU A 216 8.40 5.94 20.76
CA LEU A 216 8.25 6.51 19.42
C LEU A 216 6.81 6.39 18.91
N LEU A 217 6.16 5.25 19.19
CA LEU A 217 4.76 4.98 18.88
C LEU A 217 4.05 4.41 20.11
N PRO A 218 2.73 4.57 20.22
CA PRO A 218 1.92 3.83 21.19
C PRO A 218 1.97 2.32 20.93
N ASP A 219 2.00 1.50 21.98
CA ASP A 219 2.11 0.03 21.86
C ASP A 219 0.97 -0.59 21.04
N ASN A 220 -0.25 -0.06 21.17
CA ASN A 220 -1.40 -0.53 20.41
C ASN A 220 -1.30 -0.24 18.90
N ILE A 221 -0.40 0.66 18.47
CA ILE A 221 -0.05 0.88 17.06
C ILE A 221 1.16 0.03 16.68
N LEU A 222 2.20 0.03 17.54
CA LEU A 222 3.44 -0.69 17.30
C LEU A 222 3.22 -2.20 17.16
N TRP A 223 2.20 -2.76 17.83
CA TRP A 223 1.85 -4.18 17.79
C TRP A 223 0.52 -4.46 17.06
N ARG A 224 -0.07 -3.47 16.39
CA ARG A 224 -1.27 -3.67 15.55
C ARG A 224 -0.96 -4.63 14.40
N HIS A 225 -1.80 -5.63 14.18
CA HIS A 225 -1.72 -6.52 13.02
C HIS A 225 -1.89 -5.78 11.68
N LYS A 226 -1.28 -6.32 10.63
CA LYS A 226 -1.35 -5.79 9.27
C LYS A 226 -2.77 -5.87 8.70
N GLU A 227 -3.25 -4.75 8.18
CA GLU A 227 -4.42 -4.66 7.31
C GLU A 227 -3.95 -4.25 5.90
N ALA A 228 -4.58 -4.79 4.85
CA ALA A 228 -4.27 -4.42 3.48
C ALA A 228 -4.86 -3.03 3.16
N PHE A 229 -4.14 -2.21 2.38
CA PHE A 229 -4.53 -0.81 2.13
C PHE A 229 -5.97 -0.69 1.57
N SER A 230 -6.33 -1.49 0.57
CA SER A 230 -7.69 -1.47 -0.01
C SER A 230 -8.81 -1.80 0.98
N ASP A 231 -8.46 -2.45 2.09
CA ASP A 231 -9.39 -2.90 3.11
C ASP A 231 -9.45 -1.93 4.27
N GLY A 232 -8.29 -1.40 4.68
CA GLY A 232 -8.18 -0.39 5.74
C GLY A 232 -8.81 0.95 5.37
N VAL A 233 -8.79 1.34 4.09
CA VAL A 233 -9.42 2.58 3.60
C VAL A 233 -10.94 2.48 3.47
N ALA A 234 -11.53 1.30 3.56
CA ALA A 234 -12.94 1.14 3.28
C ALA A 234 -13.83 1.33 4.52
N SER A 235 -15.09 1.68 4.29
CA SER A 235 -16.05 1.83 5.38
C SER A 235 -16.38 0.47 6.00
N ILE A 236 -16.76 0.44 7.28
CA ILE A 236 -17.23 -0.77 7.97
C ILE A 236 -18.44 -1.40 7.25
N LYS A 237 -19.22 -0.59 6.52
CA LYS A 237 -20.46 -1.04 5.85
C LYS A 237 -20.23 -1.62 4.46
N LYS A 238 -19.27 -1.10 3.71
CA LYS A 238 -19.00 -1.48 2.33
C LYS A 238 -17.53 -1.27 1.98
N SER A 239 -16.94 -2.31 1.42
CA SER A 239 -15.54 -2.32 1.02
C SER A 239 -15.29 -1.67 -0.33
N LEU A 240 -14.09 -1.12 -0.55
CA LEU A 240 -13.67 -0.63 -1.87
C LEU A 240 -13.74 -1.73 -2.94
N PHE A 241 -13.40 -2.97 -2.57
CA PHE A 241 -13.60 -4.15 -3.41
C PHE A 241 -15.06 -4.28 -3.88
N GLN A 242 -16.03 -4.23 -2.97
CA GLN A 242 -17.46 -4.31 -3.32
C GLN A 242 -17.91 -3.13 -4.19
N VAL A 243 -17.46 -1.91 -3.87
CA VAL A 243 -17.75 -0.72 -4.69
C VAL A 243 -17.28 -0.93 -6.13
N ILE A 244 -16.04 -1.39 -6.33
CA ILE A 244 -15.50 -1.64 -7.65
C ILE A 244 -16.27 -2.75 -8.37
N GLN A 245 -16.56 -3.86 -7.68
CA GLN A 245 -17.33 -4.97 -8.26
C GLN A 245 -18.69 -4.50 -8.77
N GLU A 246 -19.43 -3.71 -7.99
CA GLU A 246 -20.71 -3.14 -8.42
C GLU A 246 -20.58 -2.17 -9.60
N LEU A 247 -19.50 -1.37 -9.64
CA LEU A 247 -19.23 -0.44 -10.75
C LEU A 247 -18.93 -1.15 -12.07
N VAL A 248 -18.30 -2.33 -12.03
CA VAL A 248 -17.90 -3.08 -13.22
C VAL A 248 -18.92 -4.14 -13.64
N GLU A 249 -19.83 -4.55 -12.75
CA GLU A 249 -20.78 -5.65 -13.00
C GLU A 249 -21.60 -5.44 -14.29
N ASN A 250 -22.06 -4.21 -14.51
CA ASN A 250 -22.85 -3.86 -15.70
C ASN A 250 -22.00 -3.38 -16.89
N LYS A 251 -20.67 -3.29 -16.73
CA LYS A 251 -19.74 -2.89 -17.80
C LYS A 251 -19.17 -4.07 -18.58
N VAL A 252 -19.21 -5.28 -18.00
CA VAL A 252 -18.68 -6.51 -18.62
C VAL A 252 -19.73 -7.61 -18.56
N SER A 253 -20.14 -8.09 -19.73
CA SER A 253 -21.06 -9.23 -19.84
C SER A 253 -20.36 -10.57 -19.61
N ASP A 254 -21.14 -11.60 -19.23
CA ASP A 254 -20.61 -12.95 -19.05
C ASP A 254 -20.04 -13.54 -20.35
N ALA A 255 -20.61 -13.15 -21.50
CA ALA A 255 -20.12 -13.56 -22.82
C ALA A 255 -18.74 -12.95 -23.13
N GLU A 256 -18.52 -11.69 -22.75
CA GLU A 256 -17.21 -11.04 -22.87
C GLU A 256 -16.17 -11.74 -22.00
N LEU A 257 -16.50 -11.99 -20.72
CA LEU A 257 -15.61 -12.71 -19.82
C LEU A 257 -15.30 -14.13 -20.32
N ALA A 258 -16.29 -14.86 -20.85
CA ALA A 258 -16.08 -16.18 -21.43
C ALA A 258 -15.14 -16.16 -22.65
N SER A 259 -15.11 -15.05 -23.40
CA SER A 259 -14.21 -14.86 -24.55
C SER A 259 -12.78 -14.42 -24.16
N ALA A 260 -12.52 -14.14 -22.87
CA ALA A 260 -11.26 -13.59 -22.39
C ALA A 260 -10.02 -14.42 -22.77
N PRO A 261 -10.00 -15.77 -22.70
CA PRO A 261 -8.82 -16.55 -23.09
C PRO A 261 -8.42 -16.36 -24.56
N THR A 262 -9.40 -16.09 -25.43
CA THR A 262 -9.17 -15.84 -26.86
C THR A 262 -8.75 -14.39 -27.10
N LYS A 263 -9.41 -13.43 -26.44
CA LYS A 263 -9.16 -11.99 -26.63
C LYS A 263 -7.85 -11.54 -25.97
N TYR A 264 -7.56 -12.08 -24.79
CA TYR A 264 -6.43 -11.71 -23.93
C TYR A 264 -5.70 -12.99 -23.43
N PRO A 265 -4.92 -13.66 -24.30
CA PRO A 265 -4.26 -14.93 -23.95
C PRO A 265 -3.14 -14.75 -22.91
N HIS A 266 -2.44 -13.62 -22.92
CA HIS A 266 -1.46 -13.25 -21.89
C HIS A 266 -2.17 -12.65 -20.68
N CYS A 267 -1.84 -13.09 -19.46
CA CYS A 267 -2.47 -12.62 -18.21
C CYS A 267 -4.00 -12.57 -18.32
N THR A 268 -4.62 -13.68 -18.71
CA THR A 268 -6.06 -13.75 -18.97
C THR A 268 -6.87 -13.33 -17.74
N PRO A 269 -7.78 -12.35 -17.86
CA PRO A 269 -8.61 -11.92 -16.74
C PRO A 269 -9.60 -13.02 -16.34
N LYS A 270 -9.70 -13.28 -15.04
CA LYS A 270 -10.51 -14.38 -14.47
C LYS A 270 -11.86 -13.92 -13.90
N ASN A 271 -12.09 -12.63 -13.82
CA ASN A 271 -13.33 -12.03 -13.32
C ASN A 271 -13.63 -10.72 -14.07
N LYS A 272 -14.85 -10.18 -13.89
CA LYS A 272 -15.32 -8.97 -14.59
C LYS A 272 -14.48 -7.73 -14.28
N GLU A 273 -13.99 -7.59 -13.04
CA GLU A 273 -13.10 -6.50 -12.65
C GLU A 273 -11.79 -6.54 -13.42
N ALA A 274 -11.08 -7.67 -13.41
CA ALA A 274 -9.84 -7.86 -14.15
C ALA A 274 -10.05 -7.66 -15.67
N TYR A 275 -11.21 -8.09 -16.19
CA TYR A 275 -11.54 -7.90 -17.60
C TYR A 275 -11.73 -6.42 -17.92
N TYR A 276 -12.49 -5.69 -17.10
CA TYR A 276 -12.67 -4.24 -17.27
C TYR A 276 -11.33 -3.50 -17.22
N TYR A 277 -10.46 -3.84 -16.26
CA TYR A 277 -9.12 -3.25 -16.15
C TYR A 277 -8.28 -3.52 -17.40
N ARG A 278 -8.31 -4.77 -17.88
CA ARG A 278 -7.60 -5.15 -19.10
C ARG A 278 -8.15 -4.43 -20.33
N GLU A 279 -9.46 -4.25 -20.43
CA GLU A 279 -10.07 -3.53 -21.55
C GLU A 279 -9.69 -2.05 -21.58
N VAL A 280 -9.74 -1.37 -20.43
CA VAL A 280 -9.25 0.02 -20.31
C VAL A 280 -7.76 0.08 -20.65
N PHE A 281 -6.94 -0.84 -20.13
CA PHE A 281 -5.52 -0.90 -20.44
C PHE A 281 -5.28 -1.05 -21.96
N GLU A 282 -5.91 -2.03 -22.63
CA GLU A 282 -5.69 -2.28 -24.07
C GLU A 282 -6.25 -1.16 -24.97
N LYS A 283 -7.24 -0.40 -24.49
CA LYS A 283 -7.74 0.80 -25.18
C LYS A 283 -6.65 1.89 -25.28
N HIS A 284 -5.79 2.03 -24.26
CA HIS A 284 -4.78 3.08 -24.17
C HIS A 284 -3.35 2.60 -24.50
N TYR A 285 -3.04 1.34 -24.21
CA TYR A 285 -1.72 0.72 -24.34
C TYR A 285 -1.76 -0.55 -25.20
N LYS A 286 -2.47 -0.47 -26.33
CA LYS A 286 -2.75 -1.61 -27.21
C LYS A 286 -1.49 -2.43 -27.51
N GLY A 287 -1.53 -3.72 -27.16
CA GLY A 287 -0.47 -4.69 -27.44
C GLY A 287 0.77 -4.56 -26.55
N GLN A 288 0.72 -3.78 -25.47
CA GLN A 288 1.85 -3.59 -24.54
C GLN A 288 1.76 -4.48 -23.30
N SER A 289 0.74 -5.33 -23.18
CA SER A 289 0.48 -6.13 -21.97
C SER A 289 1.61 -7.10 -21.62
N GLU A 290 2.31 -7.69 -22.59
CA GLU A 290 3.46 -8.57 -22.31
C GLU A 290 4.62 -7.84 -21.63
N TRP A 291 4.82 -6.56 -21.96
CA TRP A 291 5.91 -5.76 -21.41
C TRP A 291 5.52 -5.06 -20.11
N LEU A 292 4.37 -4.38 -20.10
CA LEU A 292 3.92 -3.58 -18.96
C LEU A 292 3.26 -4.41 -17.86
N VAL A 293 2.69 -5.57 -18.18
CA VAL A 293 2.00 -6.46 -17.23
C VAL A 293 2.54 -7.89 -17.37
N PRO A 294 3.80 -8.15 -16.98
CA PRO A 294 4.45 -9.45 -17.21
C PRO A 294 3.74 -10.60 -16.49
N TYR A 295 3.20 -10.36 -15.30
CA TYR A 295 2.31 -11.26 -14.55
C TYR A 295 1.55 -10.48 -13.48
N PHE A 296 0.41 -11.03 -13.05
CA PHE A 296 -0.33 -10.48 -11.90
C PHE A 296 0.39 -10.77 -10.59
N TRP A 297 0.37 -9.79 -9.69
CA TRP A 297 0.88 -9.99 -8.33
C TRP A 297 0.03 -11.05 -7.63
N MET A 298 0.65 -12.08 -7.06
CA MET A 298 -0.03 -13.15 -6.34
C MET A 298 0.77 -13.55 -5.09
N PRO A 299 0.13 -13.85 -3.95
CA PRO A 299 0.81 -14.35 -2.77
C PRO A 299 1.39 -15.76 -3.02
N LYS A 300 2.53 -16.06 -2.41
CA LYS A 300 3.09 -17.42 -2.40
C LYS A 300 2.46 -18.29 -1.32
N TRP A 301 2.63 -19.61 -1.47
CA TRP A 301 2.26 -20.66 -0.51
C TRP A 301 0.76 -20.80 -0.23
N ILE A 302 -0.08 -19.99 -0.87
CA ILE A 302 -1.52 -20.02 -0.72
C ILE A 302 -2.16 -20.15 -2.11
N GLU A 303 -3.08 -21.08 -2.26
CA GLU A 303 -3.88 -21.23 -3.47
C GLU A 303 -5.06 -20.24 -3.44
N VAL A 304 -4.93 -19.11 -4.13
CA VAL A 304 -6.00 -18.13 -4.32
C VAL A 304 -6.13 -17.72 -5.78
N SER A 305 -7.36 -17.42 -6.20
CA SER A 305 -7.68 -16.93 -7.54
C SER A 305 -7.74 -15.41 -7.64
N ASP A 306 -7.92 -14.72 -6.51
CA ASP A 306 -7.87 -13.26 -6.36
C ASP A 306 -6.71 -12.91 -5.39
N PRO A 307 -5.90 -11.90 -5.71
CA PRO A 307 -4.74 -11.54 -4.89
C PRO A 307 -5.08 -10.79 -3.59
N SER A 308 -6.37 -10.48 -3.35
CA SER A 308 -6.80 -9.84 -2.12
C SER A 308 -6.46 -10.67 -0.89
N ALA A 309 -5.88 -10.01 0.11
CA ALA A 309 -5.58 -10.61 1.40
C ALA A 309 -6.83 -11.19 2.10
N ARG A 310 -8.03 -10.73 1.73
CA ARG A 310 -9.32 -11.23 2.24
C ARG A 310 -9.55 -12.73 2.03
N PHE A 311 -8.92 -13.32 1.03
CA PHE A 311 -9.05 -14.75 0.73
C PHE A 311 -7.97 -15.60 1.42
N ILE A 312 -7.12 -14.98 2.25
CA ILE A 312 -6.08 -15.66 3.02
C ILE A 312 -6.66 -16.12 4.37
N LYS A 313 -6.49 -17.40 4.72
CA LYS A 313 -7.04 -18.01 5.94
C LYS A 313 -6.67 -17.25 7.22
N HIS A 314 -5.47 -16.67 7.27
CA HIS A 314 -4.96 -15.94 8.43
C HIS A 314 -5.40 -14.46 8.50
N TYR A 315 -6.18 -13.97 7.53
CA TYR A 315 -6.66 -12.59 7.49
C TYR A 315 -7.73 -12.30 8.54
N ALA A 316 -8.54 -13.31 8.89
CA ALA A 316 -9.74 -13.18 9.73
C ALA A 316 -9.61 -13.77 11.14
N ALA A 317 -8.40 -14.18 11.57
CA ALA A 317 -8.25 -14.97 12.80
C ALA A 317 -8.59 -14.23 14.10
N ASP A 318 -8.72 -12.89 14.12
CA ASP A 318 -8.96 -12.12 15.36
C ASP A 318 -10.20 -11.22 15.34
N SER A 319 -11.07 -11.30 14.32
CA SER A 319 -12.33 -10.54 14.32
C SER A 319 -13.42 -11.12 15.24
N GLU A 320 -13.19 -12.29 15.85
CA GLU A 320 -14.15 -12.92 16.76
C GLU A 320 -13.84 -12.78 18.26
N GLU A 321 -12.67 -12.27 18.67
CA GLU A 321 -12.33 -12.10 20.11
C GLU A 321 -12.52 -10.67 20.65
N GLY A 322 -13.15 -9.79 19.87
CA GLY A 322 -13.46 -8.40 20.26
C GLY A 322 -14.93 -8.02 20.14
N LYS A 323 -15.83 -8.79 20.75
CA LYS A 323 -17.20 -8.34 21.07
C LYS A 323 -17.37 -8.19 22.57
#